data_AF-A0A2H2YQ92-F1
#
_entry.id   AF-A0A2H2YQ92-F1
#
_cell.length_a   1.000
_cell.length_b   1.000
_cell.length_c   1.000
_cell.angle_alpha   90.00
_cell.angle_beta   90.00
_cell.angle_gamma   90.00
#
_symmetry.space_group_name_H-M   'P 1'
#
loop_
_entity.id
_entity.type
_entity.pdbx_description
1 polymer ?
#
loop_
_entity_poly.entity_id
_entity_poly.type
_entity_poly.pdbx_seq_one_letter_code
_entity_poly.pdbx_strand_id
1 'polypeptide(L)'
;MPIINSQVKPFKATAFKNGSFVDVTDADLKGKWSVVFFYPADFTFVCPTELEDLADNYAEFQKLGVEIYSVSTDTHFAHAAWHNTSPAIGKIQYTMIGDPTLTISRNFDVLIEEAGLADRGTFVINPEGQIKIVELNDGGVGRDASELLRKIKAAQYVAAHPGEVCPAKWKEGEATLAPSLDLVGKI
;
A
#
# COMPACT_ATOMS: atom_id res chain seq x y z
N MET A 1 9.52 -10.71 14.85
CA MET A 1 8.06 -10.62 15.07
C MET A 1 7.42 -10.31 13.73
N PRO A 2 6.23 -10.85 13.42
CA PRO A 2 5.59 -10.54 12.15
C PRO A 2 5.29 -9.04 12.07
N ILE A 3 5.40 -8.46 10.87
CA ILE A 3 5.18 -7.03 10.65
C ILE A 3 3.69 -6.63 10.76
N ILE A 4 2.78 -7.60 10.63
CA ILE A 4 1.36 -7.35 10.87
C ILE A 4 1.13 -6.93 12.34
N ASN A 5 0.31 -5.90 12.52
CA ASN A 5 0.04 -5.18 13.77
C ASN A 5 1.23 -4.44 14.40
N SER A 6 2.40 -4.40 13.76
CA SER A 6 3.49 -3.51 14.20
C SER A 6 3.22 -2.06 13.79
N GLN A 7 3.89 -1.13 14.47
CA GLN A 7 3.93 0.28 14.09
C GLN A 7 4.89 0.48 12.92
N VAL A 8 4.54 1.38 12.00
CA VAL A 8 5.48 1.82 10.96
C VAL A 8 6.70 2.48 11.62
N LYS A 9 7.90 2.05 11.21
CA LYS A 9 9.16 2.60 11.71
C LYS A 9 9.39 4.01 11.13
N PRO A 10 10.07 4.91 11.86
CA PRO A 10 10.36 6.25 11.37
C PRO A 10 11.13 6.26 10.05
N PHE A 11 10.79 7.21 9.19
CA PHE A 11 11.55 7.50 7.98
C PHE A 11 11.39 8.95 7.56
N LYS A 12 12.30 9.41 6.70
CA LYS A 12 12.17 10.66 5.94
C LYS A 12 12.66 10.42 4.52
N ALA A 13 11.88 10.85 3.54
CA ALA A 13 12.24 10.75 2.13
C ALA A 13 11.67 11.92 1.33
N THR A 14 12.13 12.05 0.09
CA THR A 14 11.59 12.98 -0.89
C THR A 14 10.82 12.19 -1.93
N ALA A 15 9.65 12.69 -2.29
CA ALA A 15 8.72 12.07 -3.22
C ALA A 15 8.38 13.03 -4.37
N PHE A 16 7.92 12.45 -5.48
CA PHE A 16 7.27 13.16 -6.56
C PHE A 16 5.74 13.08 -6.41
N LYS A 17 5.04 14.20 -6.58
CA LYS A 17 3.58 14.27 -6.62
C LYS A 17 3.13 15.43 -7.52
N ASN A 18 2.36 15.12 -8.56
CA ASN A 18 1.72 16.10 -9.46
C ASN A 18 2.66 17.24 -9.92
N GLY A 19 3.85 16.88 -10.41
CA GLY A 19 4.80 17.87 -10.95
C GLY A 19 5.66 18.60 -9.92
N SER A 20 5.55 18.27 -8.63
CA SER A 20 6.38 18.86 -7.57
C SER A 20 7.07 17.81 -6.71
N PHE A 21 8.16 18.22 -6.06
CA PHE A 21 8.83 17.41 -5.05
C PHE A 21 8.34 17.79 -3.67
N VAL A 22 8.06 16.78 -2.85
CA VAL A 22 7.54 16.94 -1.49
C VAL A 22 8.33 16.07 -0.52
N ASP A 23 8.51 16.53 0.71
CA ASP A 23 9.04 15.71 1.80
C ASP A 23 7.92 14.82 2.37
N VAL A 24 8.24 13.57 2.68
CA VAL A 24 7.33 12.60 3.30
C VAL A 24 8.01 11.90 4.47
N THR A 25 7.27 11.70 5.55
CA THR A 25 7.70 11.03 6.78
C THR A 25 6.69 9.98 7.22
N ASP A 26 7.03 9.17 8.23
CA ASP A 26 6.10 8.20 8.82
C ASP A 26 4.87 8.88 9.46
N ALA A 27 4.99 10.15 9.87
CA ALA A 27 3.88 10.91 10.43
C ALA A 27 2.79 11.18 9.38
N ASP A 28 3.16 11.31 8.10
CA ASP A 28 2.21 11.56 7.00
C ASP A 28 1.31 10.35 6.73
N LEU A 29 1.69 9.16 7.21
CA LEU A 29 0.91 7.93 7.10
C LEU A 29 -0.19 7.80 8.18
N LYS A 30 -0.19 8.69 9.19
CA LYS A 30 -1.11 8.64 10.34
C LYS A 30 -2.32 9.57 10.15
N GLY A 31 -3.38 9.35 10.93
CA GLY A 31 -4.62 10.12 10.89
C GLY A 31 -5.55 9.80 9.70
N LYS A 32 -5.14 8.88 8.83
CA LYS A 32 -5.88 8.38 7.67
C LYS A 32 -5.48 6.94 7.38
N TRP A 33 -6.26 6.25 6.56
CA TRP A 33 -5.81 4.97 6.03
C TRP A 33 -4.75 5.23 4.96
N SER A 34 -3.67 4.45 5.00
CA SER A 34 -2.56 4.61 4.06
C SER A 34 -2.21 3.28 3.42
N VAL A 35 -1.91 3.30 2.13
CA VAL A 35 -1.33 2.17 1.40
C VAL A 35 0.12 2.52 1.07
N VAL A 36 1.06 1.69 1.50
CA VAL A 36 2.45 1.73 1.02
C VAL A 36 2.64 0.58 0.03
N PHE A 37 2.90 0.93 -1.22
CA PHE A 37 2.95 0.00 -2.35
C PHE A 37 4.35 -0.02 -2.96
N PHE A 38 5.13 -1.03 -2.59
CA PHE A 38 6.49 -1.21 -3.10
C PHE A 38 6.48 -1.83 -4.49
N TYR A 39 7.42 -1.41 -5.32
CA TYR A 39 7.72 -2.02 -6.61
C TYR A 39 9.24 -2.02 -6.85
N PRO A 40 9.77 -2.97 -7.64
CA PRO A 40 11.22 -3.11 -7.80
C PRO A 40 11.95 -1.88 -8.35
N ALA A 41 11.53 -1.36 -9.51
CA ALA A 41 12.22 -0.27 -10.18
C ALA A 41 11.35 0.44 -11.24
N ASP A 42 11.63 1.72 -11.45
CA ASP A 42 11.15 2.53 -12.57
C ASP A 42 11.60 1.95 -13.92
N PHE A 43 10.87 2.31 -14.99
CA PHE A 43 11.20 1.92 -16.37
C PHE A 43 11.27 0.40 -16.64
N THR A 44 10.56 -0.40 -15.84
CA THR A 44 10.44 -1.86 -16.01
C THR A 44 9.07 -2.27 -16.60
N PHE A 45 8.75 -3.56 -16.61
CA PHE A 45 7.63 -4.12 -17.40
C PHE A 45 6.33 -4.33 -16.62
N VAL A 46 6.39 -4.96 -15.44
CA VAL A 46 5.20 -5.25 -14.61
C VAL A 46 4.83 -4.07 -13.71
N CYS A 47 5.82 -3.33 -13.20
CA CYS A 47 5.59 -2.18 -12.33
C CYS A 47 4.62 -1.13 -12.92
N PRO A 48 4.71 -0.72 -14.21
CA PRO A 48 3.76 0.25 -14.74
C PRO A 48 2.33 -0.27 -14.81
N THR A 49 2.10 -1.57 -15.00
CA THR A 49 0.74 -2.11 -15.04
C THR A 49 0.09 -2.08 -13.66
N GLU A 50 0.85 -2.37 -12.60
CA GLU A 50 0.35 -2.31 -11.22
C GLU A 50 0.07 -0.87 -10.78
N LEU A 51 0.96 0.06 -11.12
CA LEU A 51 0.80 1.47 -10.77
C LEU A 51 -0.34 2.13 -11.58
N GLU A 52 -0.52 1.74 -12.84
CA GLU A 52 -1.67 2.18 -13.64
C GLU A 52 -2.99 1.66 -13.07
N ASP A 53 -3.05 0.39 -12.64
CA ASP A 53 -4.25 -0.17 -12.00
C ASP A 53 -4.62 0.57 -10.71
N LEU A 54 -3.63 0.93 -9.87
CA LEU A 54 -3.86 1.80 -8.71
C LEU A 54 -4.32 3.21 -9.12
N ALA A 55 -3.76 3.78 -10.18
CA ALA A 55 -4.12 5.11 -10.66
C ALA A 55 -5.55 5.15 -11.20
N ASP A 56 -5.95 4.16 -11.99
CA ASP A 56 -7.29 4.04 -12.55
C ASP A 56 -8.35 3.86 -11.43
N ASN A 57 -7.97 3.25 -10.31
CA ASN A 57 -8.83 3.06 -9.14
C ASN A 57 -8.68 4.16 -8.05
N TYR A 58 -7.75 5.12 -8.22
CA TYR A 58 -7.36 6.06 -7.15
C TYR A 58 -8.53 6.86 -6.58
N ALA A 59 -9.50 7.24 -7.42
CA ALA A 59 -10.69 7.94 -6.98
C ALA A 59 -11.52 7.15 -5.94
N GLU A 60 -11.58 5.82 -6.06
CA GLU A 60 -12.28 4.97 -5.08
C GLU A 60 -11.50 4.89 -3.75
N PHE A 61 -10.18 4.80 -3.80
CA PHE A 61 -9.35 4.89 -2.59
C PHE A 61 -9.56 6.23 -1.87
N GLN A 62 -9.58 7.34 -2.61
CA GLN A 62 -9.82 8.67 -2.05
C GLN A 62 -11.21 8.82 -1.44
N LYS A 63 -12.26 8.24 -2.05
CA LYS A 63 -13.62 8.20 -1.46
C LYS A 63 -13.65 7.46 -0.11
N LEU A 64 -12.79 6.46 0.08
CA LEU A 64 -12.62 5.72 1.33
C LEU A 64 -11.69 6.42 2.33
N GLY A 65 -11.18 7.62 2.01
CA GLY A 65 -10.21 8.33 2.86
C GLY A 65 -8.84 7.66 2.92
N VAL A 66 -8.45 6.95 1.85
CA VAL A 66 -7.19 6.20 1.75
C VAL A 66 -6.22 6.94 0.85
N GLU A 67 -5.03 7.23 1.35
CA GLU A 67 -3.91 7.79 0.57
C GLU A 67 -2.93 6.70 0.14
N ILE A 68 -2.36 6.83 -1.06
CA ILE A 68 -1.43 5.87 -1.64
C ILE A 68 -0.02 6.47 -1.70
N TYR A 69 0.96 5.66 -1.32
CA TYR A 69 2.38 5.94 -1.40
C TYR A 69 3.04 4.79 -2.14
N SER A 70 3.38 5.01 -3.41
CA SER A 70 4.24 4.06 -4.12
C SER A 70 5.69 4.28 -3.74
N VAL A 71 6.47 3.20 -3.63
CA VAL A 71 7.87 3.25 -3.20
C VAL A 71 8.73 2.34 -4.08
N SER A 72 9.82 2.86 -4.60
CA SER A 72 10.94 2.03 -5.09
C SER A 72 12.25 2.59 -4.55
N THR A 73 13.35 1.89 -4.84
CA THR A 73 14.69 2.31 -4.44
C THR A 73 15.28 3.37 -5.40
N ASP A 74 14.50 3.80 -6.40
CA ASP A 74 14.86 4.91 -7.29
C ASP A 74 14.79 6.26 -6.56
N THR A 75 15.18 7.32 -7.26
CA THR A 75 15.05 8.69 -6.75
C THR A 75 13.76 9.35 -7.23
N HIS A 76 13.29 10.36 -6.50
CA HIS A 76 12.16 11.20 -6.93
C HIS A 76 12.38 11.87 -8.31
N PHE A 77 13.63 12.08 -8.73
CA PHE A 77 13.95 12.56 -10.08
C PHE A 77 13.63 11.51 -11.16
N ALA A 78 13.94 10.24 -10.89
CA ALA A 78 13.58 9.13 -11.78
C ALA A 78 12.06 9.03 -11.93
N HIS A 79 11.33 9.12 -10.82
CA HIS A 79 9.85 9.12 -10.83
C HIS A 79 9.29 10.26 -11.67
N ALA A 80 9.81 11.48 -11.53
CA ALA A 80 9.38 12.63 -12.33
C ALA A 80 9.65 12.41 -13.83
N ALA A 81 10.81 11.87 -14.18
CA ALA A 81 11.12 11.54 -15.56
C ALA A 81 10.20 10.43 -16.10
N TRP A 82 9.91 9.41 -15.30
CA TRP A 82 9.06 8.29 -15.69
C TRP A 82 7.61 8.72 -15.87
N HIS A 83 7.09 9.55 -14.95
CA HIS A 83 5.77 10.15 -15.05
C HIS A 83 5.59 10.97 -16.33
N ASN A 84 6.62 11.74 -16.71
CA ASN A 84 6.58 12.55 -17.93
C ASN A 84 6.71 11.75 -19.24
N THR A 85 7.21 10.51 -19.20
CA THR A 85 7.56 9.73 -20.40
C THR A 85 6.70 8.50 -20.62
N SER A 86 6.07 7.96 -19.58
CA SER A 86 5.21 6.78 -19.65
C SER A 86 3.72 7.17 -19.60
N PRO A 87 2.90 6.82 -20.60
CA PRO A 87 1.46 7.08 -20.58
C PRO A 87 0.74 6.46 -19.38
N ALA A 88 1.18 5.27 -18.96
CA ALA A 88 0.62 4.54 -17.81
C ALA A 88 0.90 5.30 -16.50
N ILE A 89 2.15 5.72 -16.30
CA ILE A 89 2.59 6.41 -15.07
C ILE A 89 2.13 7.86 -15.04
N GLY A 90 2.01 8.52 -16.20
CA GLY A 90 1.55 9.91 -16.30
C GLY A 90 0.13 10.14 -15.75
N LYS A 91 -0.65 9.06 -15.55
CA LYS A 91 -1.95 9.09 -14.87
C LYS A 91 -1.85 9.20 -13.35
N ILE A 92 -0.71 8.84 -12.74
CA ILE A 92 -0.56 8.77 -11.29
C ILE A 92 -0.73 10.16 -10.68
N GLN A 93 -1.62 10.24 -9.68
CA GLN A 93 -1.88 11.46 -8.90
C GLN A 93 -1.49 11.33 -7.42
N TYR A 94 -1.18 10.11 -6.98
CA TYR A 94 -0.71 9.81 -5.64
C TYR A 94 0.80 10.01 -5.50
N THR A 95 1.33 9.80 -4.30
CA THR A 95 2.72 10.12 -3.95
C THR A 95 3.67 9.01 -4.40
N MET A 96 4.74 9.35 -5.12
CA MET A 96 5.81 8.41 -5.52
C MET A 96 7.08 8.69 -4.71
N ILE A 97 7.34 7.91 -3.67
CA ILE A 97 8.47 8.08 -2.76
C ILE A 97 9.71 7.40 -3.35
N GLY A 98 10.82 8.14 -3.45
CA GLY A 98 12.13 7.55 -3.72
C GLY A 98 12.83 7.14 -2.44
N ASP A 99 13.30 5.89 -2.38
CA ASP A 99 14.06 5.32 -1.27
C ASP A 99 15.50 4.92 -1.66
N PRO A 100 16.35 5.84 -2.14
CA PRO A 100 17.71 5.51 -2.58
C PRO A 100 18.63 5.08 -1.43
N THR A 101 18.23 5.32 -0.18
CA THR A 101 18.96 4.86 1.02
C THR A 101 18.57 3.45 1.45
N LEU A 102 17.52 2.89 0.83
CA LEU A 102 16.95 1.58 1.13
C LEU A 102 16.39 1.47 2.57
N THR A 103 16.16 2.61 3.22
CA THR A 103 15.72 2.67 4.63
C THR A 103 14.27 2.25 4.73
N ILE A 104 13.43 2.74 3.83
CA ILE A 104 11.99 2.46 3.84
C ILE A 104 11.78 0.98 3.48
N SER A 105 12.46 0.51 2.44
CA SER A 105 12.39 -0.88 1.97
C SER A 105 12.84 -1.87 3.05
N ARG A 106 13.91 -1.57 3.80
CA ARG A 106 14.28 -2.36 5.00
C ARG A 106 13.30 -2.23 6.14
N ASN A 107 12.74 -1.05 6.38
CA ASN A 107 11.80 -0.85 7.47
C ASN A 107 10.56 -1.75 7.34
N PHE A 108 10.13 -1.98 6.09
CA PHE A 108 9.01 -2.84 5.72
C PHE A 108 9.41 -4.30 5.44
N ASP A 109 10.67 -4.68 5.64
CA ASP A 109 11.21 -6.03 5.41
C ASP A 109 10.97 -6.54 3.97
N VAL A 110 11.09 -5.66 2.95
CA VAL A 110 10.92 -5.99 1.52
C VAL A 110 12.16 -5.70 0.67
N LEU A 111 13.28 -5.31 1.27
CA LEU A 111 14.51 -5.11 0.49
C LEU A 111 15.13 -6.46 0.11
N ILE A 112 15.40 -6.64 -1.18
CA ILE A 112 16.27 -7.69 -1.70
C ILE A 112 17.71 -7.18 -1.63
N GLU A 113 18.44 -7.55 -0.57
CA GLU A 113 19.78 -6.98 -0.26
C GLU A 113 20.79 -7.17 -1.40
N GLU A 114 20.76 -8.31 -2.09
CA GLU A 114 21.65 -8.61 -3.21
C GLU A 114 21.35 -7.81 -4.48
N ALA A 115 20.11 -7.29 -4.62
CA ALA A 115 19.67 -6.55 -5.80
C ALA A 115 19.59 -5.04 -5.55
N GLY A 116 19.45 -4.61 -4.30
CA GLY A 116 19.19 -3.20 -3.96
C GLY A 116 17.82 -2.71 -4.44
N LEU A 117 16.86 -3.63 -4.61
CA LEU A 117 15.49 -3.36 -5.08
C LEU A 117 14.49 -3.83 -4.03
N ALA A 118 13.30 -3.22 -4.01
CA ALA A 118 12.20 -3.69 -3.18
C ALA A 118 11.45 -4.85 -3.87
N ASP A 119 11.02 -5.84 -3.10
CA ASP A 119 10.01 -6.82 -3.51
C ASP A 119 8.65 -6.16 -3.76
N ARG A 120 7.74 -6.91 -4.40
CA ARG A 120 6.35 -6.47 -4.64
C ARG A 120 5.51 -6.58 -3.36
N GLY A 121 5.76 -5.66 -2.43
CA GLY A 121 5.06 -5.57 -1.16
C GLY A 121 3.96 -4.51 -1.11
N THR A 122 2.80 -4.84 -0.56
CA THR A 122 1.70 -3.91 -0.30
C THR A 122 1.31 -3.95 1.16
N PHE A 123 1.24 -2.78 1.80
CA PHE A 123 0.94 -2.63 3.21
C PHE A 123 -0.22 -1.65 3.41
N VAL A 124 -1.29 -2.11 4.07
CA VAL A 124 -2.39 -1.23 4.49
C VAL A 124 -2.19 -0.86 5.95
N ILE A 125 -2.15 0.44 6.21
CA ILE A 125 -1.88 1.04 7.52
C ILE A 125 -3.14 1.77 7.99
N ASN A 126 -3.54 1.53 9.23
CA ASN A 126 -4.68 2.21 9.85
C ASN A 126 -4.28 3.64 10.32
N PRO A 127 -5.26 4.49 10.70
CA PRO A 127 -4.99 5.85 11.17
C PRO A 127 -4.01 5.95 12.36
N GLU A 128 -3.91 4.90 13.18
CA GLU A 128 -2.99 4.82 14.32
C GLU A 128 -1.55 4.47 13.92
N GLY A 129 -1.27 4.24 12.64
CA GLY A 129 0.07 3.89 12.12
C GLY A 129 0.43 2.41 12.21
N GLN A 130 -0.54 1.52 12.46
CA GLN A 130 -0.34 0.08 12.52
C GLN A 130 -0.63 -0.59 11.19
N ILE A 131 0.23 -1.54 10.80
CA ILE A 131 0.03 -2.35 9.60
C ILE A 131 -1.05 -3.40 9.85
N LYS A 132 -2.09 -3.44 9.02
CA LYS A 132 -3.25 -4.34 9.16
C LYS A 132 -3.35 -5.39 8.06
N ILE A 133 -2.84 -5.09 6.87
CA ILE A 133 -2.79 -6.03 5.75
C ILE A 133 -1.39 -5.98 5.17
N VAL A 134 -0.89 -7.16 4.81
CA VAL A 134 0.38 -7.37 4.11
C VAL A 134 0.11 -8.29 2.94
N GLU A 135 0.61 -7.93 1.77
CA GLU A 135 0.63 -8.76 0.57
C GLU A 135 2.04 -8.69 -0.02
N LEU A 136 2.68 -9.84 -0.19
CA LEU A 136 4.02 -9.96 -0.77
C LEU A 136 3.93 -10.92 -1.94
N ASN A 137 4.32 -10.45 -3.11
CA ASN A 137 4.31 -11.23 -4.34
C ASN A 137 5.73 -11.44 -4.85
N ASP A 138 5.96 -12.59 -5.48
CA ASP A 138 7.15 -12.82 -6.28
C ASP A 138 7.25 -11.78 -7.42
N GLY A 139 8.47 -11.44 -7.83
CA GLY A 139 8.74 -10.42 -8.83
C GLY A 139 8.01 -10.61 -10.16
N GLY A 140 7.65 -11.84 -10.53
CA GLY A 140 6.88 -12.16 -11.74
C GLY A 140 5.36 -12.06 -11.61
N VAL A 141 4.82 -11.84 -10.41
CA VAL A 141 3.38 -11.91 -10.13
C VAL A 141 2.82 -10.53 -9.80
N GLY A 142 2.14 -9.92 -10.77
CA GLY A 142 1.43 -8.66 -10.58
C GLY A 142 0.28 -8.76 -9.56
N ARG A 143 0.04 -7.67 -8.83
CA ARG A 143 -1.06 -7.50 -7.87
C ARG A 143 -2.32 -6.94 -8.53
N ASP A 144 -3.44 -7.01 -7.80
CA ASP A 144 -4.78 -6.62 -8.25
C ASP A 144 -5.37 -5.55 -7.30
N ALA A 145 -5.59 -4.33 -7.81
CA ALA A 145 -6.11 -3.22 -7.03
C ALA A 145 -7.54 -3.46 -6.54
N SER A 146 -8.35 -4.27 -7.23
CA SER A 146 -9.72 -4.60 -6.82
C SER A 146 -9.74 -5.44 -5.55
N GLU A 147 -8.80 -6.38 -5.41
CA GLU A 147 -8.65 -7.17 -4.19
C GLU A 147 -8.07 -6.32 -3.05
N LEU A 148 -7.15 -5.40 -3.35
CA LEU A 148 -6.68 -4.42 -2.38
C LEU A 148 -7.83 -3.55 -1.84
N LEU A 149 -8.69 -3.02 -2.72
CA LEU A 149 -9.89 -2.27 -2.34
C LEU A 149 -10.82 -3.10 -1.45
N ARG A 150 -11.07 -4.37 -1.81
CA ARG A 150 -11.90 -5.27 -1.00
C ARG A 150 -11.32 -5.47 0.40
N LYS A 151 -10.01 -5.73 0.50
CA LYS A 151 -9.32 -5.90 1.79
C LYS A 151 -9.38 -4.62 2.64
N ILE A 152 -9.21 -3.45 2.04
CA ILE A 152 -9.31 -2.15 2.74
C ILE A 152 -10.71 -1.92 3.30
N LYS A 153 -11.76 -2.17 2.50
CA LYS A 153 -13.15 -2.06 2.97
C LYS A 153 -13.42 -2.98 4.16
N ALA A 154 -12.91 -4.21 4.13
CA ALA A 154 -13.03 -5.14 5.25
C ALA A 154 -12.28 -4.66 6.50
N ALA A 155 -11.07 -4.13 6.33
CA ALA A 155 -10.28 -3.59 7.44
C ALA A 155 -10.96 -2.36 8.08
N GLN A 156 -11.52 -1.46 7.27
CA GLN A 156 -12.31 -0.32 7.73
C GLN A 156 -13.59 -0.76 8.45
N TYR A 157 -14.28 -1.78 7.93
CA TYR A 157 -15.47 -2.32 8.57
C TYR A 157 -15.17 -2.83 9.97
N VAL A 158 -14.17 -3.71 10.12
CA VAL A 158 -13.79 -4.27 11.44
C VAL A 158 -13.32 -3.19 12.40
N ALA A 159 -12.62 -2.17 11.91
CA ALA A 159 -12.21 -1.03 12.73
C ALA A 159 -13.41 -0.22 13.25
N ALA A 160 -14.47 -0.08 12.44
CA ALA A 160 -15.68 0.65 12.80
C ALA A 160 -16.69 -0.17 13.61
N HIS A 161 -16.60 -1.51 13.60
CA HIS A 161 -17.53 -2.43 14.28
C HIS A 161 -16.78 -3.35 15.25
N PRO A 162 -16.34 -2.84 16.42
CA PRO A 162 -15.65 -3.65 17.42
C PRO A 162 -16.49 -4.86 17.84
N GLY A 163 -15.91 -6.06 17.76
CA GLY A 163 -16.60 -7.31 18.07
C GLY A 163 -17.23 -8.01 16.86
N GLU A 164 -17.11 -7.44 15.66
CA GLU A 164 -17.44 -8.12 14.41
C GLU A 164 -16.19 -8.50 13.61
N VAL A 165 -16.30 -9.57 12.81
CA VAL A 165 -15.26 -10.01 11.88
C VAL A 165 -15.85 -10.30 10.50
N CYS A 166 -15.05 -10.02 9.48
CA CYS A 166 -15.41 -10.29 8.09
C CYS A 166 -15.01 -11.74 7.71
N PRO A 167 -15.95 -12.59 7.26
CA PRO A 167 -15.63 -13.95 6.81
C PRO A 167 -14.88 -13.95 5.46
N ALA A 168 -14.47 -15.14 5.02
CA ALA A 168 -13.82 -15.31 3.72
C ALA A 168 -14.69 -14.77 2.58
N LYS A 169 -14.04 -14.10 1.61
CA LYS A 169 -14.69 -13.47 0.43
C LYS A 169 -15.65 -12.33 0.74
N TRP A 170 -15.75 -11.87 2.00
CA TRP A 170 -16.65 -10.80 2.40
C TRP A 170 -16.52 -9.55 1.51
N LYS A 171 -17.66 -8.99 1.15
CA LYS A 171 -17.85 -7.69 0.50
C LYS A 171 -18.81 -6.82 1.30
N GLU A 172 -18.72 -5.52 1.08
CA GLU A 172 -19.58 -4.52 1.73
C GLU A 172 -21.07 -4.85 1.52
N GLY A 173 -21.82 -4.90 2.62
CA GLY A 173 -23.24 -5.29 2.64
C GLY A 173 -23.50 -6.79 2.85
N GLU A 174 -22.47 -7.65 2.82
CA GLU A 174 -22.61 -9.07 3.15
C GLU A 174 -22.58 -9.33 4.66
N ALA A 175 -23.10 -10.50 5.06
CA ALA A 175 -23.17 -10.91 6.45
C ALA A 175 -21.78 -11.04 7.10
N THR A 176 -21.68 -10.54 8.33
CA THR A 176 -20.49 -10.65 9.18
C THR A 176 -20.68 -11.71 10.25
N LEU A 177 -19.63 -11.96 11.03
CA LEU A 177 -19.67 -12.84 12.19
C LEU A 177 -19.39 -12.03 13.45
N ALA A 178 -20.10 -12.33 14.54
CA ALA A 178 -19.81 -11.80 15.87
C ALA A 178 -19.18 -12.92 16.72
N PRO A 179 -17.85 -12.92 16.95
CA PRO A 179 -17.21 -13.95 17.75
C PRO A 179 -17.81 -14.02 19.16
N SER A 180 -18.37 -15.17 19.50
CA SER A 180 -18.97 -15.45 20.80
C SER A 180 -18.80 -16.93 21.14
N LEU A 181 -18.89 -17.28 22.43
CA LEU A 181 -18.79 -18.67 22.88
C LEU A 181 -19.86 -19.57 22.23
N ASP A 182 -21.05 -19.02 22.00
CA ASP A 182 -22.15 -19.73 21.34
C ASP A 182 -21.89 -20.03 19.87
N LEU A 183 -21.00 -19.27 19.21
CA LEU A 183 -20.67 -19.46 17.80
C LEU A 183 -19.51 -20.46 17.60
N VAL A 184 -18.79 -20.82 18.66
CA VAL A 184 -17.67 -21.76 18.61
C VAL A 184 -18.16 -23.14 18.16
N GLY A 185 -17.60 -23.64 17.05
CA GLY A 185 -17.88 -24.99 16.51
C GLY A 185 -19.16 -25.11 15.66
N LYS A 186 -19.79 -23.99 15.26
CA LYS A 186 -21.07 -23.98 14.51
C LYS A 186 -20.97 -23.47 13.06
N ILE A 187 -19.78 -23.08 12.60
CA ILE A 187 -19.50 -22.54 11.26
C ILE A 187 -18.80 -23.59 10.41
#